data_AF-A0A8H6CKS7-F1
#
_entry.id   AF-A0A8H6CKS7-F1
#
_cell.length_a   1.000
_cell.length_b   1.000
_cell.length_c   1.000
_cell.angle_alpha   90.00
_cell.angle_beta   90.00
_cell.angle_gamma   90.00
#
_symmetry.space_group_name_H-M   'P 1'
#
loop_
_entity.id
_entity.type
_entity.pdbx_description
1 polymer ?
#
loop_
_entity_poly.entity_id
_entity_poly.type
_entity_poly.pdbx_seq_one_letter_code
_entity_poly.pdbx_strand_id
1 'polypeptide(L)'
;MGVQGFPTLKIVKPSKKPGKPIVEDYQGPRTSSGIVDAVKSSIPNNVKKVTDKGLSAFLESNNDTAKAILFSNKGTTSALTKVLATEYLGSMKFAQIRDKETKAVEMFGVSEYPTLIVLPGGTEEPAKFEGAYKKKDMKDFISQYASSDSKASPEKQKPMGKKPQKASEEEAAESKEAASSFSAASSSHASAEAAEAAAGATSVTLEDESNPTESPDPIASPDAPKPVLVHNMPDPIPALVEEKYLQEKCLGPKTSTCILALLPNVGDDEVLPESASSALASLAELADKHVKRESKLFPFYSIPSRNTASATIRDALKLGEEKDFELVAVNARRGWWRRYPGEKFDFHSVENWVDNIRFGEGSKEVLPEALLRKEEEEPAAPEHGEL
;
A
#
# COMPACT_ATOMS: atom_id res chain seq x y z
N MET A 1 -8.29 -24.83 -10.11
CA MET A 1 -9.68 -24.57 -9.64
C MET A 1 -10.60 -25.79 -9.67
N GLY A 2 -10.18 -26.99 -10.10
CA GLY A 2 -10.98 -28.22 -9.91
C GLY A 2 -12.36 -28.20 -10.59
N VAL A 3 -12.43 -27.71 -11.82
CA VAL A 3 -13.66 -27.75 -12.64
C VAL A 3 -13.77 -29.14 -13.27
N GLN A 4 -14.84 -29.86 -12.98
CA GLN A 4 -15.05 -31.25 -13.45
C GLN A 4 -16.02 -31.36 -14.63
N GLY A 5 -16.62 -30.24 -15.06
CA GLY A 5 -17.53 -30.19 -16.21
C GLY A 5 -18.10 -28.79 -16.41
N PHE A 6 -18.94 -28.61 -17.44
CA PHE A 6 -19.56 -27.34 -17.78
C PHE A 6 -21.09 -27.48 -17.92
N PRO A 7 -21.90 -26.51 -17.48
CA PRO A 7 -21.54 -25.28 -16.78
C PRO A 7 -21.47 -25.47 -15.24
N THR A 8 -20.26 -25.45 -14.68
CA THR A 8 -20.01 -25.41 -13.23
C THR A 8 -19.83 -23.96 -12.78
N LEU A 9 -20.55 -23.55 -11.74
CA LEU A 9 -20.32 -22.29 -11.02
C LEU A 9 -19.61 -22.60 -9.70
N LYS A 10 -18.64 -21.77 -9.30
CA LYS A 10 -17.94 -21.88 -8.01
C LYS A 10 -17.86 -20.50 -7.36
N ILE A 11 -18.07 -20.44 -6.05
CA ILE A 11 -17.89 -19.25 -5.22
C ILE A 11 -16.48 -19.32 -4.63
N VAL A 12 -15.69 -18.27 -4.86
CA VAL A 12 -14.34 -18.12 -4.29
C VAL A 12 -14.39 -17.03 -3.24
N LYS A 13 -13.94 -17.32 -2.01
CA LYS A 13 -13.92 -16.35 -0.91
C LYS A 13 -12.55 -16.31 -0.20
N PRO A 14 -12.14 -15.16 0.36
CA PRO A 14 -10.94 -15.08 1.19
C PRO A 14 -10.96 -16.07 2.35
N SER A 15 -9.79 -16.59 2.71
CA SER A 15 -9.60 -17.40 3.91
C SER A 15 -8.62 -16.71 4.86
N LYS A 16 -8.49 -17.23 6.10
CA LYS A 16 -7.48 -16.76 7.06
C LYS A 16 -6.03 -17.10 6.69
N LYS A 17 -5.79 -17.85 5.60
CA LYS A 17 -4.46 -18.24 5.14
C LYS A 17 -4.12 -17.55 3.82
N PRO A 18 -3.02 -16.78 3.71
CA PRO A 18 -2.62 -16.13 2.46
C PRO A 18 -2.42 -17.15 1.34
N GLY A 19 -2.69 -16.74 0.10
CA GLY A 19 -2.57 -17.59 -1.09
C GLY A 19 -3.53 -18.79 -1.20
N LYS A 20 -4.37 -19.07 -0.18
CA LYS A 20 -5.27 -20.23 -0.14
C LYS A 20 -6.73 -19.80 0.09
N PRO A 21 -7.44 -19.30 -0.95
CA PRO A 21 -8.86 -18.98 -0.85
C PRO A 21 -9.70 -20.24 -0.66
N ILE A 22 -10.88 -20.10 -0.07
CA ILE A 22 -11.87 -21.18 -0.02
C ILE A 22 -12.65 -21.16 -1.34
N VAL A 23 -12.74 -22.32 -1.98
CA VAL A 23 -13.50 -22.53 -3.23
C VAL A 23 -14.63 -23.50 -2.94
N GLU A 24 -15.87 -23.05 -3.15
CA GLU A 24 -17.09 -23.80 -2.88
C GLU A 24 -17.92 -23.93 -4.17
N ASP A 25 -18.40 -25.15 -4.47
CA ASP A 25 -19.17 -25.41 -5.67
C ASP A 25 -20.63 -24.96 -5.51
N TYR A 26 -21.11 -24.15 -6.46
CA TYR A 26 -22.46 -23.60 -6.42
C TYR A 26 -23.47 -24.59 -7.00
N GLN A 27 -24.21 -25.25 -6.11
CA GLN A 27 -25.29 -26.20 -6.42
C GLN A 27 -26.69 -25.58 -6.28
N GLY A 28 -26.80 -24.26 -6.20
CA GLY A 28 -28.08 -23.56 -6.05
C GLY A 28 -28.82 -23.31 -7.37
N PRO A 29 -30.04 -22.73 -7.32
CA PRO A 29 -30.83 -22.41 -8.51
C PRO A 29 -30.10 -21.40 -9.40
N ARG A 30 -29.80 -21.76 -10.66
CA ARG A 30 -29.11 -20.93 -11.67
C ARG A 30 -29.97 -19.74 -12.16
N THR A 31 -30.43 -18.91 -11.24
CA THR A 31 -31.22 -17.69 -11.42
C THR A 31 -30.46 -16.52 -10.80
N SER A 32 -30.76 -15.28 -11.23
CA SER A 32 -30.11 -14.08 -10.72
C SER A 32 -30.24 -13.95 -9.20
N SER A 33 -31.43 -14.12 -8.62
CA SER A 33 -31.61 -14.09 -7.15
C SER A 33 -30.89 -15.24 -6.47
N GLY A 34 -31.04 -16.48 -6.95
CA GLY A 34 -30.42 -17.66 -6.34
C GLY A 34 -28.89 -17.58 -6.27
N ILE A 35 -28.26 -16.95 -7.26
CA ILE A 35 -26.81 -16.70 -7.28
C ILE A 35 -26.47 -15.55 -6.32
N VAL A 36 -27.18 -14.42 -6.41
CA VAL A 36 -26.97 -13.24 -5.56
C VAL A 36 -27.11 -13.56 -4.08
N ASP A 37 -28.11 -14.36 -3.68
CA ASP A 37 -28.38 -14.68 -2.28
C ASP A 37 -27.37 -15.67 -1.70
N ALA A 38 -26.83 -16.58 -2.51
CA ALA A 38 -25.69 -17.41 -2.12
C ALA A 38 -24.39 -16.59 -2.01
N VAL A 39 -24.13 -15.65 -2.92
CA VAL A 39 -22.98 -14.74 -2.79
C VAL A 39 -23.08 -13.90 -1.51
N LYS A 40 -24.27 -13.36 -1.18
CA LYS A 40 -24.54 -12.66 0.11
C LYS A 40 -24.28 -13.55 1.34
N SER A 41 -24.61 -14.85 1.28
CA SER A 41 -24.40 -15.77 2.38
C SER A 41 -22.90 -16.03 2.61
N SER A 42 -22.15 -16.27 1.53
CA SER A 42 -20.70 -16.57 1.53
C SER A 42 -19.78 -15.41 1.89
N ILE A 43 -20.27 -14.15 1.96
CA ILE A 43 -19.47 -13.01 2.44
C ILE A 43 -18.98 -13.28 3.87
N PRO A 44 -17.65 -13.21 4.15
CA PRO A 44 -17.10 -13.32 5.49
C PRO A 44 -17.75 -12.34 6.48
N ASN A 45 -17.94 -12.76 7.74
CA ASN A 45 -18.47 -11.88 8.78
C ASN A 45 -17.36 -11.40 9.71
N ASN A 46 -16.90 -10.17 9.49
CA ASN A 46 -15.91 -9.49 10.33
C ASN A 46 -16.55 -8.61 11.43
N VAL A 47 -17.89 -8.61 11.55
CA VAL A 47 -18.63 -7.80 12.55
C VAL A 47 -18.72 -8.55 13.88
N LYS A 48 -18.19 -7.96 14.96
CA LYS A 48 -18.32 -8.47 16.33
C LYS A 48 -19.74 -8.22 16.84
N LYS A 49 -20.43 -9.26 17.33
CA LYS A 49 -21.70 -9.04 18.06
C LYS A 49 -21.35 -8.65 19.49
N VAL A 50 -21.89 -7.52 19.95
CA VAL A 50 -21.63 -6.96 21.28
C VAL A 50 -22.94 -6.97 22.07
N THR A 51 -22.82 -7.26 23.36
CA THR A 51 -23.92 -7.28 24.34
C THR A 51 -23.60 -6.32 25.49
N ASP A 52 -24.59 -5.98 26.32
CA ASP A 52 -24.41 -5.05 27.45
C ASP A 52 -23.25 -5.44 28.39
N LYS A 53 -22.98 -6.75 28.55
CA LYS A 53 -21.85 -7.26 29.36
C LYS A 53 -20.49 -7.14 28.68
N GLY A 54 -20.46 -7.04 27.36
CA GLY A 54 -19.24 -6.97 26.55
C GLY A 54 -18.96 -5.58 25.96
N LEU A 55 -19.75 -4.57 26.34
CA LEU A 55 -19.68 -3.23 25.76
C LEU A 55 -18.39 -2.51 26.15
N SER A 56 -18.09 -2.37 27.45
CA SER A 56 -16.88 -1.69 27.94
C SER A 56 -15.61 -2.31 27.34
N ALA A 57 -15.48 -3.64 27.44
CA ALA A 57 -14.39 -4.42 26.85
C ALA A 57 -14.36 -4.43 25.30
N PHE A 58 -15.36 -3.86 24.61
CA PHE A 58 -15.28 -3.55 23.18
C PHE A 58 -14.80 -2.11 22.94
N LEU A 59 -15.33 -1.15 23.71
CA LEU A 59 -14.93 0.26 23.63
C LEU A 59 -13.44 0.43 23.96
N GLU A 60 -13.00 -0.14 25.09
CA GLU A 60 -11.61 -0.19 25.58
C GLU A 60 -10.63 -0.87 24.60
N SER A 61 -11.13 -1.77 23.74
CA SER A 61 -10.27 -2.57 22.87
C SER A 61 -9.79 -1.75 21.66
N ASN A 62 -8.50 -1.37 21.67
CA ASN A 62 -7.88 -0.48 20.68
C ASN A 62 -8.56 0.91 20.69
N ASN A 63 -8.37 1.70 21.76
CA ASN A 63 -9.00 3.02 21.91
C ASN A 63 -8.68 3.98 20.76
N ASP A 64 -7.48 3.88 20.22
CA ASP A 64 -6.93 4.75 19.16
C ASP A 64 -7.43 4.33 17.75
N THR A 65 -8.11 3.19 17.64
CA THR A 65 -8.71 2.70 16.39
C THR A 65 -10.19 3.05 16.34
N ALA A 66 -10.63 3.68 15.25
CA ALA A 66 -12.04 4.00 15.03
C ALA A 66 -12.95 2.75 15.04
N LYS A 67 -14.17 2.92 15.58
CA LYS A 67 -15.13 1.82 15.81
C LYS A 67 -16.49 2.17 15.23
N ALA A 68 -17.04 1.29 14.39
CA ALA A 68 -18.36 1.47 13.78
C ALA A 68 -19.38 0.52 14.44
N ILE A 69 -20.40 1.06 15.10
CA ILE A 69 -21.43 0.32 15.83
C ILE A 69 -22.77 0.44 15.10
N LEU A 70 -23.29 -0.69 14.61
CA LEU A 70 -24.63 -0.77 14.02
C LEU A 70 -25.64 -1.30 15.04
N PHE A 71 -26.61 -0.46 15.39
CA PHE A 71 -27.79 -0.82 16.17
C PHE A 71 -28.88 -1.37 15.24
N SER A 72 -29.41 -2.56 15.55
CA SER A 72 -30.40 -3.21 14.70
C SER A 72 -31.32 -4.16 15.48
N ASN A 73 -32.63 -4.11 15.19
CA ASN A 73 -33.62 -5.08 15.66
C ASN A 73 -33.43 -6.49 15.04
N LYS A 74 -32.65 -6.61 13.96
CA LYS A 74 -32.37 -7.91 13.32
C LYS A 74 -31.11 -8.54 13.91
N GLY A 75 -31.26 -9.76 14.43
CA GLY A 75 -30.14 -10.54 14.97
C GLY A 75 -29.17 -11.11 13.91
N THR A 76 -29.51 -11.02 12.63
CA THR A 76 -28.65 -11.33 11.49
C THR A 76 -27.84 -10.09 11.09
N THR A 77 -26.57 -10.30 10.72
CA THR A 77 -25.71 -9.22 10.23
C THR A 77 -25.98 -9.02 8.74
N SER A 78 -26.33 -7.80 8.34
CA SER A 78 -26.71 -7.53 6.94
C SER A 78 -25.51 -7.74 6.00
N ALA A 79 -25.77 -8.14 4.75
CA ALA A 79 -24.72 -8.28 3.74
C ALA A 79 -23.94 -6.97 3.50
N LEU A 80 -24.64 -5.83 3.55
CA LEU A 80 -24.03 -4.50 3.45
C LEU A 80 -23.06 -4.23 4.61
N THR A 81 -23.45 -4.55 5.84
CA THR A 81 -22.60 -4.40 7.03
C THR A 81 -21.37 -5.30 6.97
N LYS A 82 -21.52 -6.55 6.49
CA LYS A 82 -20.38 -7.45 6.26
C LYS A 82 -19.39 -6.88 5.24
N VAL A 83 -19.88 -6.28 4.15
CA VAL A 83 -19.05 -5.66 3.10
C VAL A 83 -18.26 -4.48 3.66
N LEU A 84 -18.91 -3.54 4.34
CA LEU A 84 -18.21 -2.39 4.96
C LEU A 84 -17.16 -2.86 5.98
N ALA A 85 -17.50 -3.83 6.84
CA ALA A 85 -16.57 -4.45 7.79
C ALA A 85 -15.45 -5.28 7.15
N THR A 86 -15.49 -5.49 5.83
CA THR A 86 -14.42 -6.15 5.06
C THR A 86 -13.58 -5.15 4.27
N GLU A 87 -14.17 -4.05 3.78
CA GLU A 87 -13.44 -2.96 3.13
C GLU A 87 -12.53 -2.20 4.12
N TYR A 88 -12.98 -2.02 5.38
CA TYR A 88 -12.19 -1.38 6.44
C TYR A 88 -11.52 -2.38 7.40
N LEU A 89 -11.26 -3.60 6.93
CA LEU A 89 -10.68 -4.67 7.75
C LEU A 89 -9.19 -4.40 8.05
N GLY A 90 -8.94 -3.80 9.20
CA GLY A 90 -7.62 -3.34 9.64
C GLY A 90 -7.79 -2.02 10.36
N SER A 91 -8.11 -0.98 9.57
CA SER A 91 -8.31 0.41 10.00
C SER A 91 -9.44 0.62 11.00
N MET A 92 -10.50 -0.20 10.97
CA MET A 92 -11.65 -0.04 11.89
C MET A 92 -12.18 -1.36 12.45
N LYS A 93 -12.82 -1.28 13.62
CA LYS A 93 -13.54 -2.42 14.22
C LYS A 93 -15.05 -2.23 14.12
N PHE A 94 -15.73 -3.17 13.46
CA PHE A 94 -17.18 -3.14 13.28
C PHE A 94 -17.89 -3.99 14.34
N ALA A 95 -18.92 -3.42 14.97
CA ALA A 95 -19.80 -4.09 15.91
C ALA A 95 -21.27 -4.05 15.47
N GLN A 96 -22.03 -5.03 15.93
CA GLN A 96 -23.49 -5.05 15.85
C GLN A 96 -24.07 -5.23 17.26
N ILE A 97 -24.96 -4.31 17.63
CA ILE A 97 -25.71 -4.31 18.90
C ILE A 97 -27.19 -4.50 18.58
N ARG A 98 -27.91 -5.23 19.45
CA ARG A 98 -29.35 -5.45 19.32
C ARG A 98 -30.15 -4.39 20.09
N ASP A 99 -31.36 -4.18 19.62
CA ASP A 99 -32.48 -3.54 20.33
C ASP A 99 -32.68 -4.02 21.79
N LYS A 100 -32.30 -5.27 22.10
CA LYS A 100 -32.40 -5.88 23.44
C LYS A 100 -31.31 -5.49 24.43
N GLU A 101 -30.22 -4.87 23.98
CA GLU A 101 -29.07 -4.50 24.80
C GLU A 101 -29.29 -3.07 25.32
N THR A 102 -30.18 -2.93 26.32
CA THR A 102 -30.74 -1.64 26.73
C THR A 102 -29.69 -0.63 27.18
N LYS A 103 -28.61 -1.08 27.86
CA LYS A 103 -27.58 -0.15 28.33
C LYS A 103 -26.81 0.46 27.17
N ALA A 104 -26.49 -0.34 26.14
CA ALA A 104 -25.87 0.17 24.93
C ALA A 104 -26.78 1.15 24.17
N VAL A 105 -28.08 0.86 24.09
CA VAL A 105 -29.07 1.72 23.42
C VAL A 105 -29.24 3.06 24.14
N GLU A 106 -29.28 3.05 25.47
CA GLU A 106 -29.34 4.24 26.34
C GLU A 106 -28.04 5.06 26.27
N MET A 107 -26.87 4.43 26.45
CA MET A 107 -25.56 5.12 26.46
C MET A 107 -25.27 5.88 25.16
N PHE A 108 -25.74 5.38 24.02
CA PHE A 108 -25.57 6.04 22.73
C PHE A 108 -26.81 6.84 22.29
N GLY A 109 -27.89 6.86 23.08
CA GLY A 109 -29.14 7.58 22.78
C GLY A 109 -29.74 7.19 21.43
N VAL A 110 -30.01 5.90 21.23
CA VAL A 110 -30.54 5.36 19.97
C VAL A 110 -32.04 5.12 20.06
N SER A 111 -32.83 5.92 19.33
CA SER A 111 -34.29 5.80 19.27
C SER A 111 -34.80 5.02 18.06
N GLU A 112 -34.04 4.98 16.95
CA GLU A 112 -34.48 4.41 15.68
C GLU A 112 -33.59 3.26 15.19
N TYR A 113 -34.14 2.39 14.33
CA TYR A 113 -33.46 1.19 13.85
C TYR A 113 -33.66 0.99 12.33
N PRO A 114 -32.59 0.75 11.55
CA PRO A 114 -31.19 0.72 11.96
C PRO A 114 -30.63 2.12 12.26
N THR A 115 -29.72 2.21 13.24
CA THR A 115 -28.88 3.40 13.47
C THR A 115 -27.40 2.98 13.41
N LEU A 116 -26.57 3.75 12.73
CA LEU A 116 -25.11 3.56 12.67
C LEU A 116 -24.44 4.70 13.44
N ILE A 117 -23.48 4.36 14.29
CA ILE A 117 -22.67 5.30 15.04
C ILE A 117 -21.20 4.97 14.82
N VAL A 118 -20.37 5.98 14.60
CA VAL A 118 -18.92 5.85 14.48
C VAL A 118 -18.26 6.57 15.65
N LEU A 119 -17.30 5.91 16.27
CA LEU A 119 -16.42 6.44 17.30
C LEU A 119 -15.06 6.70 16.61
N PRO A 120 -14.59 7.96 16.48
CA PRO A 120 -13.36 8.26 15.73
C PRO A 120 -12.09 7.63 16.33
N GLY A 121 -12.12 7.30 17.62
CA GLY A 121 -10.94 6.92 18.40
C GLY A 121 -10.57 8.01 19.40
N GLY A 122 -9.72 7.68 20.37
CA GLY A 122 -9.31 8.61 21.42
C GLY A 122 -10.50 9.09 22.27
N THR A 123 -10.64 10.41 22.43
CA THR A 123 -11.64 11.06 23.30
C THR A 123 -12.70 11.85 22.50
N GLU A 124 -12.84 11.59 21.19
CA GLU A 124 -13.81 12.29 20.35
C GLU A 124 -15.26 11.79 20.51
N GLU A 125 -16.23 12.67 20.24
CA GLU A 125 -17.66 12.38 20.44
C GLU A 125 -18.21 11.36 19.41
N PRO A 126 -19.20 10.52 19.78
CA PRO A 126 -19.84 9.56 18.86
C PRO A 126 -20.60 10.24 17.70
N ALA A 127 -20.11 10.09 16.48
CA ALA A 127 -20.77 10.58 15.27
C ALA A 127 -21.94 9.66 14.85
N LYS A 128 -23.14 10.22 14.71
CA LYS A 128 -24.34 9.49 14.26
C LYS A 128 -24.54 9.64 12.75
N PHE A 129 -24.91 8.54 12.08
CA PHE A 129 -25.23 8.56 10.66
C PHE A 129 -26.72 8.89 10.42
N GLU A 130 -26.99 10.05 9.81
CA GLU A 130 -28.34 10.50 9.43
C GLU A 130 -28.65 10.30 7.93
N GLY A 131 -27.78 9.58 7.20
CA GLY A 131 -27.91 9.34 5.77
C GLY A 131 -28.78 8.13 5.38
N ALA A 132 -28.93 7.89 4.08
CA ALA A 132 -29.66 6.73 3.58
C ALA A 132 -28.86 5.43 3.78
N TYR A 133 -29.54 4.33 4.11
CA TYR A 133 -28.92 3.01 4.33
C TYR A 133 -28.52 2.28 3.03
N LYS A 134 -27.67 2.91 2.23
CA LYS A 134 -27.08 2.38 0.99
C LYS A 134 -25.56 2.29 1.13
N LYS A 135 -24.94 1.44 0.30
CA LYS A 135 -23.49 1.20 0.37
C LYS A 135 -22.66 2.49 0.20
N LYS A 136 -23.03 3.36 -0.75
CA LYS A 136 -22.32 4.62 -1.00
C LYS A 136 -22.39 5.54 0.23
N ASP A 137 -23.59 6.01 0.56
CA ASP A 137 -23.80 7.01 1.61
C ASP A 137 -23.18 6.58 2.96
N MET A 138 -23.31 5.30 3.32
CA MET A 138 -22.65 4.74 4.51
C MET A 138 -21.13 4.63 4.37
N LYS A 139 -20.59 4.29 3.19
CA LYS A 139 -19.14 4.24 2.95
C LYS A 139 -18.52 5.63 3.05
N ASP A 140 -19.16 6.62 2.43
CA ASP A 140 -18.67 7.99 2.34
C ASP A 140 -18.58 8.60 3.76
N PHE A 141 -19.62 8.43 4.59
CA PHE A 141 -19.57 8.80 6.02
C PHE A 141 -18.47 8.04 6.79
N ILE A 142 -18.41 6.71 6.67
CA ILE A 142 -17.42 5.89 7.38
C ILE A 142 -15.98 6.24 6.98
N SER A 143 -15.73 6.65 5.72
CA SER A 143 -14.39 6.98 5.23
C SER A 143 -13.78 8.20 5.92
N GLN A 144 -14.59 9.14 6.39
CA GLN A 144 -14.12 10.35 7.10
C GLN A 144 -13.40 10.01 8.41
N TYR A 145 -13.74 8.88 9.02
CA TYR A 145 -13.16 8.38 10.28
C TYR A 145 -12.26 7.15 10.08
N ALA A 146 -11.97 6.78 8.82
CA ALA A 146 -11.16 5.61 8.47
C ALA A 146 -9.65 5.88 8.47
N SER A 147 -9.26 7.15 8.41
CA SER A 147 -7.88 7.62 8.31
C SER A 147 -7.49 8.34 9.61
N SER A 148 -6.39 7.92 10.23
CA SER A 148 -5.88 8.45 11.50
C SER A 148 -5.37 9.89 11.48
N ASP A 149 -5.27 10.50 10.28
CA ASP A 149 -4.47 11.69 10.01
C ASP A 149 -5.28 12.79 9.31
N SER A 150 -6.50 13.06 9.77
CA SER A 150 -7.35 14.14 9.20
C SER A 150 -8.18 14.86 10.25
N LYS A 151 -7.52 15.84 10.90
CA LYS A 151 -8.13 16.84 11.78
C LYS A 151 -9.03 17.80 10.98
N ALA A 152 -10.20 17.33 10.58
CA ALA A 152 -11.22 18.10 9.87
C ALA A 152 -12.56 18.03 10.63
N SER A 153 -12.73 18.89 11.63
CA SER A 153 -13.98 18.96 12.41
C SER A 153 -15.13 19.43 11.50
N PRO A 154 -16.21 18.65 11.34
CA PRO A 154 -17.33 19.04 10.48
C PRO A 154 -18.14 20.16 11.15
N GLU A 155 -18.40 21.24 10.41
CA GLU A 155 -19.23 22.35 10.89
C GLU A 155 -20.66 21.89 11.20
N LYS A 156 -21.21 22.42 12.30
CA LYS A 156 -22.58 22.14 12.75
C LYS A 156 -23.60 22.71 11.76
N GLN A 157 -24.43 21.86 11.14
CA GLN A 157 -25.60 22.31 10.39
C GLN A 157 -26.92 21.75 10.96
N LYS A 158 -27.85 22.67 11.22
CA LYS A 158 -29.29 22.46 11.47
C LYS A 158 -30.04 23.76 11.11
N PRO A 159 -31.30 23.71 10.65
CA PRO A 159 -31.94 22.70 9.80
C PRO A 159 -32.60 23.33 8.55
N MET A 160 -33.32 22.54 7.73
CA MET A 160 -33.90 22.97 6.45
C MET A 160 -35.02 24.03 6.54
N GLY A 161 -35.04 24.98 5.60
CA GLY A 161 -36.12 25.97 5.41
C GLY A 161 -36.46 26.27 3.93
N LYS A 162 -37.53 25.62 3.42
CA LYS A 162 -38.37 25.86 2.22
C LYS A 162 -37.91 26.82 1.07
N LYS A 163 -37.97 26.28 -0.17
CA LYS A 163 -38.11 26.95 -1.51
C LYS A 163 -39.27 27.99 -1.57
N PRO A 164 -39.41 28.90 -2.61
CA PRO A 164 -39.06 28.68 -4.04
C PRO A 164 -38.57 29.88 -4.94
N GLN A 165 -38.11 29.55 -6.18
CA GLN A 165 -38.13 30.39 -7.43
C GLN A 165 -37.24 31.67 -7.51
N LYS A 166 -36.83 32.25 -8.67
CA LYS A 166 -36.75 31.83 -10.11
C LYS A 166 -35.95 32.89 -10.94
N ALA A 167 -35.20 32.47 -11.98
CA ALA A 167 -34.54 33.29 -13.05
C ALA A 167 -33.36 34.20 -12.58
N SER A 168 -32.42 34.68 -13.43
CA SER A 168 -32.20 34.62 -14.91
C SER A 168 -30.69 34.64 -15.29
N GLU A 169 -30.41 34.54 -16.59
CA GLU A 169 -29.22 34.89 -17.42
C GLU A 169 -28.38 36.13 -16.96
N GLU A 170 -27.15 36.45 -17.41
CA GLU A 170 -25.97 35.87 -18.14
C GLU A 170 -24.80 36.91 -17.99
N GLU A 171 -23.55 36.86 -18.49
CA GLU A 171 -22.67 36.01 -19.35
C GLU A 171 -21.19 36.24 -18.85
N ALA A 172 -20.10 35.48 -19.09
CA ALA A 172 -19.24 35.25 -20.29
C ALA A 172 -17.74 35.26 -19.87
N ALA A 173 -16.82 34.77 -20.74
CA ALA A 173 -15.34 34.85 -20.74
C ALA A 173 -14.56 34.37 -19.47
N GLU A 174 -13.49 33.54 -19.46
CA GLU A 174 -12.50 32.97 -20.40
C GLU A 174 -11.05 33.37 -20.04
N SER A 175 -10.12 32.41 -20.13
CA SER A 175 -8.65 32.51 -20.24
C SER A 175 -7.73 32.52 -18.98
N LYS A 176 -6.93 31.44 -18.91
CA LYS A 176 -5.45 31.37 -18.76
C LYS A 176 -4.71 31.78 -17.48
N GLU A 177 -4.08 30.73 -16.91
CA GLU A 177 -2.63 30.56 -16.64
C GLU A 177 -1.80 31.53 -15.75
N ALA A 178 -1.17 30.89 -14.76
CA ALA A 178 0.26 30.99 -14.39
C ALA A 178 0.84 32.25 -13.65
N ALA A 179 1.24 31.97 -12.40
CA ALA A 179 2.52 32.35 -11.75
C ALA A 179 2.94 33.83 -11.57
N SER A 180 3.05 34.26 -10.31
CA SER A 180 4.19 35.03 -9.77
C SER A 180 4.07 35.24 -8.24
N SER A 181 5.19 35.57 -7.56
CA SER A 181 5.36 35.73 -6.09
C SER A 181 5.03 34.48 -5.24
N PHE A 182 5.92 33.85 -4.48
CA PHE A 182 7.28 34.17 -3.99
C PHE A 182 7.34 35.32 -2.95
N SER A 183 8.06 35.05 -1.84
CA SER A 183 8.33 35.93 -0.68
C SER A 183 7.17 36.21 0.30
N ALA A 184 7.21 35.59 1.50
CA ALA A 184 7.15 36.28 2.81
C ALA A 184 6.90 35.31 4.02
N ALA A 185 7.89 34.51 4.44
CA ALA A 185 7.82 33.75 5.71
C ALA A 185 9.20 33.26 6.22
N SER A 186 10.25 34.09 6.22
CA SER A 186 11.55 33.73 6.81
C SER A 186 12.20 34.95 7.47
N SER A 187 11.97 35.10 8.77
CA SER A 187 12.38 36.31 9.52
C SER A 187 12.45 36.10 11.04
N SER A 188 12.92 34.94 11.52
CA SER A 188 13.14 34.71 12.96
C SER A 188 14.09 33.54 13.24
N HIS A 189 15.40 33.77 13.08
CA HIS A 189 16.44 33.43 14.06
C HIS A 189 17.82 33.82 13.50
N ALA A 190 18.44 34.84 14.08
CA ALA A 190 19.81 35.24 13.78
C ALA A 190 20.50 35.77 15.06
N SER A 191 21.77 35.39 15.23
CA SER A 191 22.78 36.04 16.07
C SER A 191 22.54 36.17 17.59
N ALA A 192 23.24 35.32 18.35
CA ALA A 192 23.94 35.72 19.58
C ALA A 192 25.14 34.78 19.79
N GLU A 193 26.36 35.28 19.68
CA GLU A 193 27.61 34.51 19.84
C GLU A 193 28.74 35.40 20.41
N ALA A 194 29.75 34.77 21.02
CA ALA A 194 31.08 35.27 21.41
C ALA A 194 31.24 36.10 22.72
N ALA A 195 32.46 35.99 23.27
CA ALA A 195 33.01 36.50 24.56
C ALA A 195 32.48 35.78 25.83
N GLU A 196 33.28 35.32 26.81
CA GLU A 196 34.74 35.25 27.07
C GLU A 196 34.95 34.19 28.21
N ALA A 197 36.12 33.64 28.61
CA ALA A 197 37.51 33.66 28.14
C ALA A 197 38.34 32.51 28.82
N ALA A 198 39.58 32.32 28.32
CA ALA A 198 40.80 31.90 29.04
C ALA A 198 41.03 30.46 29.58
N ALA A 199 42.26 29.99 29.30
CA ALA A 199 43.07 28.95 29.95
C ALA A 199 42.57 27.47 29.88
N GLY A 200 43.47 26.49 29.66
CA GLY A 200 44.91 26.57 29.39
C GLY A 200 45.50 25.23 28.94
N ALA A 201 46.66 25.26 28.27
CA ALA A 201 47.28 24.07 27.69
C ALA A 201 48.41 23.51 28.58
N THR A 202 48.45 22.19 28.76
CA THR A 202 49.58 21.45 29.33
C THR A 202 49.83 20.15 28.55
N SER A 203 51.11 19.87 28.31
CA SER A 203 51.60 18.72 27.53
C SER A 203 52.10 17.58 28.43
N VAL A 204 51.75 16.33 28.09
CA VAL A 204 52.50 15.08 28.40
C VAL A 204 52.22 14.15 27.21
N THR A 205 53.18 13.91 26.31
CA THR A 205 54.22 12.84 26.30
C THR A 205 53.67 11.42 26.09
N LEU A 206 54.28 10.67 25.16
CA LEU A 206 53.97 9.27 24.81
C LEU A 206 55.13 8.36 25.22
N GLU A 207 54.82 7.24 25.89
CA GLU A 207 55.64 6.03 26.15
C GLU A 207 54.80 5.12 27.08
N ASP A 208 54.89 3.79 27.13
CA ASP A 208 54.81 2.74 26.09
C ASP A 208 54.36 1.42 26.83
N GLU A 209 54.13 0.31 26.12
CA GLU A 209 53.89 -1.06 26.65
C GLU A 209 52.83 -1.28 27.75
N SER A 210 51.70 -1.91 27.41
CA SER A 210 51.37 -3.31 27.80
C SER A 210 49.89 -3.69 27.54
N ASN A 211 49.59 -4.99 27.61
CA ASN A 211 48.37 -5.60 27.03
C ASN A 211 47.10 -5.48 27.94
N PRO A 212 45.87 -5.49 27.39
CA PRO A 212 44.66 -5.09 28.12
C PRO A 212 43.93 -6.24 28.84
N THR A 213 43.17 -5.92 29.88
CA THR A 213 42.03 -6.70 30.44
C THR A 213 41.09 -5.76 31.20
N GLU A 214 39.81 -6.10 31.26
CA GLU A 214 38.72 -5.38 31.96
C GLU A 214 38.45 -3.91 31.51
N SER A 215 37.51 -3.76 30.58
CA SER A 215 36.67 -2.55 30.53
C SER A 215 35.63 -2.63 31.66
N PRO A 216 35.46 -1.59 32.50
CA PRO A 216 34.40 -1.57 33.50
C PRO A 216 33.02 -1.47 32.83
N ASP A 217 32.06 -2.25 33.32
CA ASP A 217 30.68 -2.22 32.81
C ASP A 217 30.06 -0.81 32.92
N PRO A 218 29.34 -0.33 31.89
CA PRO A 218 28.76 1.01 31.89
C PRO A 218 27.60 1.11 32.90
N ILE A 219 27.83 1.84 33.99
CA ILE A 219 26.78 2.22 34.94
C ILE A 219 25.72 3.04 34.19
N ALA A 220 24.51 2.48 34.07
CA ALA A 220 23.41 3.10 33.36
C ALA A 220 22.92 4.36 34.08
N SER A 221 23.36 5.53 33.61
CA SER A 221 22.84 6.82 34.06
C SER A 221 21.37 6.98 33.65
N PRO A 222 20.47 7.43 34.56
CA PRO A 222 19.02 7.47 34.29
C PRO A 222 18.60 8.47 33.19
N ASP A 223 19.47 9.43 32.84
CA ASP A 223 19.26 10.41 31.76
C ASP A 223 19.85 9.99 30.40
N ALA A 224 20.22 8.71 30.23
CA ALA A 224 20.64 8.21 28.91
C ALA A 224 19.47 8.32 27.90
N PRO A 225 19.64 9.01 26.75
CA PRO A 225 18.58 9.16 25.77
C PRO A 225 18.20 7.78 25.19
N LYS A 226 16.91 7.43 25.29
CA LYS A 226 16.40 6.15 24.79
C LYS A 226 16.68 6.04 23.29
N PRO A 227 17.16 4.89 22.78
CA PRO A 227 17.49 4.74 21.38
C PRO A 227 16.26 5.01 20.52
N VAL A 228 16.42 5.88 19.52
CA VAL A 228 15.35 6.29 18.61
C VAL A 228 14.85 5.04 17.86
N LEU A 229 13.54 4.82 17.88
CA LEU A 229 12.89 3.81 17.05
C LEU A 229 12.98 4.23 15.58
N VAL A 230 14.07 3.82 14.92
CA VAL A 230 14.20 3.86 13.46
C VAL A 230 13.01 3.09 12.90
N HIS A 231 12.10 3.81 12.26
CA HIS A 231 10.99 3.18 11.55
C HIS A 231 11.59 2.40 10.38
N ASN A 232 11.27 1.11 10.25
CA ASN A 232 11.85 0.24 9.22
C ASN A 232 11.64 0.84 7.83
N MET A 233 12.67 1.47 7.28
CA MET A 233 12.73 1.77 5.85
C MET A 233 12.74 0.43 5.08
N PRO A 234 12.09 0.35 3.91
CA PRO A 234 12.10 -0.86 3.11
C PRO A 234 13.50 -1.15 2.56
N ASP A 235 13.88 -2.41 2.49
CA ASP A 235 15.16 -2.83 1.91
C ASP A 235 15.26 -2.40 0.43
N PRO A 236 16.41 -1.88 -0.03
CA PRO A 236 16.57 -1.42 -1.41
C PRO A 236 16.49 -2.58 -2.41
N ILE A 237 15.88 -2.34 -3.57
CA ILE A 237 15.75 -3.38 -4.60
C ILE A 237 17.12 -3.81 -5.15
N PRO A 238 17.34 -5.12 -5.42
CA PRO A 238 18.64 -5.63 -5.84
C PRO A 238 19.09 -5.05 -7.20
N ALA A 239 20.35 -4.61 -7.26
CA ALA A 239 20.97 -4.08 -8.47
C ALA A 239 21.63 -5.17 -9.31
N LEU A 240 21.24 -5.28 -10.58
CA LEU A 240 21.85 -6.18 -11.56
C LEU A 240 22.96 -5.43 -12.30
N VAL A 241 24.18 -5.48 -11.74
CA VAL A 241 25.36 -4.80 -12.30
C VAL A 241 25.91 -5.55 -13.52
N GLU A 242 25.92 -6.88 -13.50
CA GLU A 242 26.42 -7.70 -14.62
C GLU A 242 25.28 -8.13 -15.55
N GLU A 243 25.54 -8.11 -16.85
CA GLU A 243 24.66 -8.65 -17.88
C GLU A 243 24.32 -10.14 -17.64
N LYS A 244 25.29 -10.94 -17.18
CA LYS A 244 25.09 -12.38 -16.90
C LYS A 244 23.93 -12.64 -15.95
N TYR A 245 23.84 -11.89 -14.86
CA TYR A 245 22.75 -12.05 -13.89
C TYR A 245 21.41 -11.56 -14.45
N LEU A 246 21.40 -10.52 -15.29
CA LEU A 246 20.18 -10.06 -15.96
C LEU A 246 19.65 -11.09 -16.96
N GLN A 247 20.54 -11.69 -17.75
CA GLN A 247 20.20 -12.81 -18.62
C GLN A 247 19.65 -14.00 -17.83
N GLU A 248 20.30 -14.40 -16.73
CA GLU A 248 19.88 -15.54 -15.91
C GLU A 248 18.54 -15.32 -15.18
N LYS A 249 18.34 -14.15 -14.55
CA LYS A 249 17.16 -13.90 -13.71
C LYS A 249 15.93 -13.45 -14.50
N CYS A 250 16.09 -12.74 -15.62
CA CYS A 250 14.96 -12.07 -16.30
C CYS A 250 14.85 -12.28 -17.81
N LEU A 251 15.93 -12.63 -18.53
CA LEU A 251 15.90 -12.79 -19.99
C LEU A 251 16.13 -14.24 -20.48
N GLY A 252 16.18 -15.21 -19.56
CA GLY A 252 16.30 -16.63 -19.87
C GLY A 252 14.96 -17.30 -20.18
N PRO A 253 14.95 -18.42 -20.95
CA PRO A 253 13.73 -19.04 -21.49
C PRO A 253 12.74 -19.57 -20.43
N LYS A 254 13.21 -19.81 -19.21
CA LYS A 254 12.44 -20.38 -18.10
C LYS A 254 12.02 -19.33 -17.04
N THR A 255 12.42 -18.07 -17.21
CA THR A 255 12.17 -16.96 -16.26
C THR A 255 10.68 -16.57 -16.18
N SER A 256 10.30 -15.85 -15.12
CA SER A 256 8.96 -15.28 -14.96
C SER A 256 8.87 -13.88 -15.58
N THR A 257 7.83 -13.11 -15.24
CA THR A 257 7.92 -11.66 -15.36
C THR A 257 9.05 -11.15 -14.45
N CYS A 258 9.72 -10.07 -14.85
CA CYS A 258 10.51 -9.18 -13.99
C CYS A 258 10.05 -7.74 -14.21
N ILE A 259 10.27 -6.87 -13.22
CA ILE A 259 10.30 -5.41 -13.44
C ILE A 259 11.75 -4.94 -13.37
N LEU A 260 12.13 -4.13 -14.34
CA LEU A 260 13.46 -3.57 -14.51
C LEU A 260 13.37 -2.04 -14.46
N ALA A 261 14.05 -1.44 -13.48
CA ALA A 261 14.26 -0.01 -13.38
C ALA A 261 15.60 0.33 -14.03
N LEU A 262 15.58 0.77 -15.28
CA LEU A 262 16.75 1.20 -16.06
C LEU A 262 17.17 2.58 -15.55
N LEU A 263 18.28 2.62 -14.82
CA LEU A 263 18.80 3.86 -14.25
C LEU A 263 19.41 4.75 -15.34
N PRO A 264 19.36 6.08 -15.15
CA PRO A 264 20.03 7.01 -16.02
C PRO A 264 21.55 6.96 -15.82
N ASN A 265 22.30 7.34 -16.84
CA ASN A 265 23.75 7.53 -16.78
C ASN A 265 24.07 8.91 -16.20
N VAL A 266 24.28 8.94 -14.88
CA VAL A 266 24.44 10.17 -14.08
C VAL A 266 25.84 10.81 -14.15
N GLY A 267 26.85 10.13 -14.69
CA GLY A 267 28.21 10.67 -14.80
C GLY A 267 28.88 10.84 -13.43
N ASP A 268 29.54 11.98 -13.21
CA ASP A 268 30.22 12.32 -11.96
C ASP A 268 29.28 12.88 -10.87
N ASP A 269 28.05 13.27 -11.22
CA ASP A 269 27.02 13.69 -10.27
C ASP A 269 26.34 12.47 -9.64
N GLU A 270 26.71 12.06 -8.42
CA GLU A 270 26.13 10.86 -7.74
C GLU A 270 24.61 10.97 -7.43
N VAL A 271 23.96 12.08 -7.80
CA VAL A 271 22.55 12.38 -7.50
C VAL A 271 21.62 11.84 -8.61
N LEU A 272 20.92 10.74 -8.32
CA LEU A 272 19.85 10.24 -9.17
C LEU A 272 18.69 11.25 -9.30
N PRO A 273 18.12 11.46 -10.50
CA PRO A 273 16.92 12.30 -10.68
C PRO A 273 15.74 11.89 -9.79
N GLU A 274 14.90 12.85 -9.41
CA GLU A 274 13.73 12.63 -8.54
C GLU A 274 12.77 11.54 -9.05
N SER A 275 12.64 11.40 -10.37
CA SER A 275 11.87 10.32 -11.01
C SER A 275 12.45 8.93 -10.70
N ALA A 276 13.78 8.78 -10.79
CA ALA A 276 14.47 7.53 -10.51
C ALA A 276 14.46 7.20 -9.01
N SER A 277 14.74 8.17 -8.14
CA SER A 277 14.73 7.94 -6.69
C SER A 277 13.33 7.67 -6.15
N SER A 278 12.30 8.38 -6.65
CA SER A 278 10.89 8.09 -6.34
C SER A 278 10.48 6.69 -6.83
N ALA A 279 10.85 6.30 -8.05
CA ALA A 279 10.55 4.96 -8.56
C ALA A 279 11.21 3.84 -7.74
N LEU A 280 12.49 4.01 -7.37
CA LEU A 280 13.21 3.04 -6.54
C LEU A 280 12.58 2.92 -5.15
N ALA A 281 12.19 4.03 -4.52
CA ALA A 281 11.49 4.02 -3.23
C ALA A 281 10.12 3.31 -3.33
N SER A 282 9.31 3.64 -4.35
CA SER A 282 8.03 2.99 -4.61
C SER A 282 8.16 1.48 -4.85
N LEU A 283 9.20 1.04 -5.58
CA LEU A 283 9.48 -0.38 -5.79
C LEU A 283 10.01 -1.08 -4.53
N ALA A 284 10.83 -0.41 -3.71
CA ALA A 284 11.33 -0.96 -2.45
C ALA A 284 10.18 -1.16 -1.44
N GLU A 285 9.34 -0.15 -1.22
CA GLU A 285 8.15 -0.27 -0.37
C GLU A 285 7.23 -1.39 -0.86
N LEU A 286 7.00 -1.48 -2.18
CA LEU A 286 6.14 -2.51 -2.74
C LEU A 286 6.74 -3.92 -2.59
N ALA A 287 8.06 -4.08 -2.75
CA ALA A 287 8.74 -5.36 -2.51
C ALA A 287 8.61 -5.79 -1.04
N ASP A 288 8.95 -4.91 -0.10
CA ASP A 288 8.80 -5.11 1.35
C ASP A 288 7.36 -5.45 1.74
N LYS A 289 6.38 -4.68 1.25
CA LYS A 289 4.94 -4.91 1.42
C LYS A 289 4.52 -6.30 0.93
N HIS A 290 5.13 -6.83 -0.13
CA HIS A 290 4.86 -8.18 -0.63
C HIS A 290 5.58 -9.29 0.17
N VAL A 291 6.80 -9.04 0.66
CA VAL A 291 7.55 -9.94 1.56
C VAL A 291 6.84 -10.08 2.91
N LYS A 292 6.48 -8.96 3.56
CA LYS A 292 5.71 -8.90 4.82
C LYS A 292 4.32 -9.58 4.73
N ARG A 293 3.81 -9.81 3.51
CA ARG A 293 2.54 -10.49 3.23
C ARG A 293 2.70 -11.95 2.80
N GLU A 294 3.91 -12.51 2.85
CA GLU A 294 4.28 -13.85 2.33
C GLU A 294 3.84 -14.10 0.87
N SER A 295 3.70 -13.03 0.09
CA SER A 295 3.00 -13.06 -1.20
C SER A 295 3.99 -13.12 -2.36
N LYS A 296 3.92 -14.18 -3.17
CA LYS A 296 4.78 -14.36 -4.34
C LYS A 296 4.39 -13.38 -5.45
N LEU A 297 5.09 -12.26 -5.52
CA LEU A 297 5.18 -11.39 -6.69
C LEU A 297 6.35 -11.83 -7.59
N PHE A 298 6.44 -11.28 -8.80
CA PHE A 298 7.66 -11.27 -9.59
C PHE A 298 8.72 -10.33 -9.00
N PRO A 299 10.02 -10.58 -9.21
CA PRO A 299 11.09 -9.75 -8.66
C PRO A 299 11.20 -8.38 -9.36
N PHE A 300 11.72 -7.41 -8.62
CA PHE A 300 12.12 -6.10 -9.10
C PHE A 300 13.65 -5.99 -9.09
N TYR A 301 14.22 -5.36 -10.10
CA TYR A 301 15.66 -5.13 -10.20
C TYR A 301 15.96 -3.72 -10.69
N SER A 302 17.00 -3.08 -10.14
CA SER A 302 17.60 -1.89 -10.73
C SER A 302 18.73 -2.29 -11.69
N ILE A 303 18.85 -1.57 -12.81
CA ILE A 303 19.91 -1.77 -13.80
C ILE A 303 20.69 -0.46 -13.94
N PRO A 304 21.89 -0.37 -13.33
CA PRO A 304 22.80 0.76 -13.53
C PRO A 304 23.24 0.93 -14.99
N SER A 305 23.56 2.16 -15.41
CA SER A 305 24.11 2.46 -16.76
C SER A 305 25.37 1.65 -17.09
N ARG A 306 26.22 1.38 -16.08
CA ARG A 306 27.43 0.52 -16.18
C ARG A 306 27.17 -0.94 -16.58
N ASN A 307 25.91 -1.40 -16.67
CA ASN A 307 25.59 -2.71 -17.23
C ASN A 307 25.43 -2.61 -18.75
N THR A 308 26.26 -3.32 -19.52
CA THR A 308 26.25 -3.34 -21.00
C THR A 308 24.88 -3.65 -21.59
N ALA A 309 24.08 -4.50 -20.92
CA ALA A 309 22.75 -4.83 -21.36
C ALA A 309 21.74 -3.67 -21.26
N SER A 310 22.03 -2.62 -20.49
CA SER A 310 21.14 -1.45 -20.34
C SER A 310 20.94 -0.74 -21.68
N ALA A 311 22.03 -0.45 -22.40
CA ALA A 311 21.99 0.12 -23.75
C ALA A 311 21.29 -0.82 -24.73
N THR A 312 21.69 -2.09 -24.77
CA THR A 312 21.08 -3.12 -25.65
C THR A 312 19.57 -3.24 -25.46
N ILE A 313 19.08 -3.14 -24.23
CA ILE A 313 17.64 -3.15 -23.91
C ILE A 313 16.96 -1.86 -24.36
N ARG A 314 17.57 -0.68 -24.14
CA ARG A 314 17.03 0.61 -24.61
C ARG A 314 16.88 0.64 -26.13
N ASP A 315 17.90 0.20 -26.86
CA ASP A 315 17.89 0.15 -28.33
C ASP A 315 16.85 -0.84 -28.86
N ALA A 316 16.84 -2.07 -28.34
CA ALA A 316 15.92 -3.12 -28.82
C ALA A 316 14.45 -2.80 -28.50
N LEU A 317 14.18 -2.15 -27.36
CA LEU A 317 12.82 -1.76 -26.93
C LEU A 317 12.42 -0.34 -27.36
N LYS A 318 13.33 0.43 -27.98
CA LYS A 318 13.13 1.82 -28.43
C LYS A 318 12.69 2.78 -27.30
N LEU A 319 13.42 2.72 -26.20
CA LEU A 319 13.21 3.55 -25.00
C LEU A 319 13.98 4.89 -25.11
N GLY A 320 13.86 5.74 -24.08
CA GLY A 320 14.62 6.99 -23.97
C GLY A 320 16.14 6.81 -23.89
N GLU A 321 16.86 7.92 -24.06
CA GLU A 321 18.34 7.96 -24.04
C GLU A 321 18.90 7.39 -22.74
N GLU A 322 20.20 7.09 -22.69
CA GLU A 322 20.85 6.66 -21.44
C GLU A 322 20.64 7.62 -20.25
N LYS A 323 20.31 8.90 -20.50
CA LYS A 323 20.02 9.91 -19.46
C LYS A 323 18.60 9.82 -18.89
N ASP A 324 17.69 9.11 -19.56
CA ASP A 324 16.30 8.99 -19.14
C ASP A 324 16.13 7.81 -18.18
N PHE A 325 15.41 8.03 -17.07
CA PHE A 325 14.96 6.92 -16.23
C PHE A 325 13.80 6.19 -16.90
N GLU A 326 13.92 4.86 -17.04
CA GLU A 326 12.93 4.03 -17.71
C GLU A 326 12.49 2.85 -16.84
N LEU A 327 11.17 2.65 -16.71
CA LEU A 327 10.60 1.56 -15.94
C LEU A 327 9.87 0.60 -16.88
N VAL A 328 10.35 -0.63 -16.97
CA VAL A 328 9.81 -1.65 -17.90
C VAL A 328 9.53 -2.98 -17.22
N ALA A 329 8.53 -3.70 -17.70
CA ALA A 329 8.23 -5.07 -17.30
C ALA A 329 8.49 -6.01 -18.46
N VAL A 330 9.27 -7.07 -18.24
CA VAL A 330 9.65 -8.06 -19.26
C VAL A 330 9.24 -9.46 -18.85
N ASN A 331 8.95 -10.34 -19.80
CA ASN A 331 8.68 -11.75 -19.56
C ASN A 331 9.21 -12.59 -20.73
N ALA A 332 10.48 -13.01 -20.63
CA ALA A 332 11.17 -13.76 -21.69
C ALA A 332 10.44 -15.05 -22.09
N ARG A 333 10.00 -15.84 -21.10
CA ARG A 333 9.27 -17.10 -21.33
C ARG A 333 7.97 -16.94 -22.12
N ARG A 334 7.36 -15.75 -22.15
CA ARG A 334 6.13 -15.45 -22.91
C ARG A 334 6.34 -14.43 -24.03
N GLY A 335 7.57 -14.05 -24.35
CA GLY A 335 7.89 -13.17 -25.47
C GLY A 335 7.21 -11.80 -25.44
N TRP A 336 6.94 -11.23 -24.26
CA TRP A 336 6.32 -9.90 -24.16
C TRP A 336 7.01 -8.96 -23.17
N TRP A 337 6.84 -7.66 -23.41
CA TRP A 337 7.25 -6.59 -22.52
C TRP A 337 6.21 -5.44 -22.47
N ARG A 338 6.43 -4.48 -21.57
CA ARG A 338 5.66 -3.24 -21.38
C ARG A 338 6.55 -2.12 -20.84
N ARG A 339 6.35 -0.90 -21.32
CA ARG A 339 6.79 0.33 -20.65
C ARG A 339 5.81 0.72 -19.54
N TYR A 340 6.28 1.47 -18.55
CA TYR A 340 5.43 2.22 -17.62
C TYR A 340 4.79 3.42 -18.35
N PRO A 341 3.46 3.61 -18.28
CA PRO A 341 2.77 4.65 -19.04
C PRO A 341 2.62 5.99 -18.29
N GLY A 342 3.12 6.09 -17.05
CA GLY A 342 2.97 7.27 -16.21
C GLY A 342 4.21 8.17 -16.21
N GLU A 343 3.99 9.48 -16.12
CA GLU A 343 5.06 10.49 -15.92
C GLU A 343 5.54 10.55 -14.46
N LYS A 344 4.70 10.09 -13.53
CA LYS A 344 4.95 10.12 -12.08
C LYS A 344 5.21 8.72 -11.56
N PHE A 345 6.19 8.59 -10.67
CA PHE A 345 6.63 7.31 -10.09
C PHE A 345 6.21 7.15 -8.63
N ASP A 346 5.11 7.80 -8.24
CA ASP A 346 4.51 7.69 -6.91
C ASP A 346 4.04 6.25 -6.62
N PHE A 347 4.01 5.91 -5.34
CA PHE A 347 3.72 4.56 -4.87
C PHE A 347 2.40 4.00 -5.42
N HIS A 348 1.34 4.81 -5.50
CA HIS A 348 0.02 4.36 -5.94
C HIS A 348 -0.01 4.10 -7.45
N SER A 349 0.57 4.98 -8.26
CA SER A 349 0.65 4.80 -9.72
C SER A 349 1.53 3.59 -10.09
N VAL A 350 2.63 3.37 -9.37
CA VAL A 350 3.50 2.19 -9.54
C VAL A 350 2.78 0.91 -9.07
N GLU A 351 2.22 0.86 -7.85
CA GLU A 351 1.47 -0.32 -7.35
C GLU A 351 0.33 -0.71 -8.30
N ASN A 352 -0.44 0.27 -8.81
CA ASN A 352 -1.49 0.02 -9.78
C ASN A 352 -0.96 -0.59 -11.09
N TRP A 353 0.14 -0.09 -11.66
CA TRP A 353 0.74 -0.69 -12.87
C TRP A 353 1.27 -2.12 -12.61
N VAL A 354 1.89 -2.35 -11.45
CA VAL A 354 2.35 -3.68 -11.01
C VAL A 354 1.18 -4.66 -10.87
N ASP A 355 0.09 -4.27 -10.23
CA ASP A 355 -1.08 -5.15 -10.09
C ASP A 355 -1.79 -5.37 -11.44
N ASN A 356 -1.84 -4.38 -12.33
CA ASN A 356 -2.31 -4.57 -13.72
C ASN A 356 -1.46 -5.60 -14.49
N ILE A 357 -0.14 -5.62 -14.30
CA ILE A 357 0.75 -6.66 -14.86
C ILE A 357 0.44 -8.04 -14.25
N ARG A 358 0.20 -8.10 -12.93
CA ARG A 358 -0.11 -9.31 -12.17
C ARG A 358 -1.45 -9.94 -12.55
N PHE A 359 -2.48 -9.13 -12.79
CA PHE A 359 -3.78 -9.57 -13.32
C PHE A 359 -3.74 -9.80 -14.84
N GLY A 360 -2.73 -9.26 -15.52
CA GLY A 360 -2.47 -9.46 -16.95
C GLY A 360 -3.19 -8.46 -17.87
N GLU A 361 -3.78 -7.42 -17.30
CA GLU A 361 -4.58 -6.39 -17.97
C GLU A 361 -3.70 -5.35 -18.69
N GLY A 362 -4.23 -4.65 -19.70
CA GLY A 362 -3.49 -3.69 -20.53
C GLY A 362 -2.81 -4.27 -21.78
N SER A 363 -2.30 -3.40 -22.66
CA SER A 363 -1.54 -3.75 -23.86
C SER A 363 -0.30 -4.60 -23.54
N LYS A 364 0.21 -5.35 -24.51
CA LYS A 364 1.49 -6.09 -24.41
C LYS A 364 2.22 -5.94 -25.73
N GLU A 365 3.50 -5.64 -25.67
CA GLU A 365 4.35 -5.51 -26.85
C GLU A 365 5.24 -6.75 -26.98
N VAL A 366 5.61 -7.11 -28.21
CA VAL A 366 6.43 -8.29 -28.48
C VAL A 366 7.86 -7.99 -28.05
N LEU A 367 8.44 -8.87 -27.23
CA LEU A 367 9.84 -8.78 -26.78
C LEU A 367 10.75 -9.26 -27.92
N PRO A 368 11.72 -8.46 -28.40
CA PRO A 368 12.62 -8.87 -29.47
C PRO A 368 13.48 -10.07 -29.06
N GLU A 369 13.58 -11.07 -29.95
CA GLU A 369 14.39 -12.28 -29.71
C GLU A 369 15.87 -11.99 -29.49
N ALA A 370 16.36 -10.84 -29.96
CA ALA A 370 17.73 -10.37 -29.73
C ALA A 370 18.08 -10.13 -28.24
N LEU A 371 17.06 -9.92 -27.38
CA LEU A 371 17.25 -9.79 -25.93
C LEU A 371 17.16 -11.13 -25.18
N LEU A 372 16.74 -12.21 -25.85
CA LEU A 372 16.60 -13.52 -25.24
C LEU A 372 17.94 -14.25 -25.28
N ARG A 373 18.36 -14.81 -24.13
CA ARG A 373 19.44 -15.79 -24.14
C ARG A 373 18.96 -17.00 -24.95
N LYS A 374 19.50 -17.17 -26.16
CA LYS A 374 19.46 -18.44 -26.90
C LYS A 374 20.07 -19.52 -26.00
N GLU A 375 19.45 -20.70 -25.94
CA GLU A 375 20.05 -21.82 -25.21
C GLU A 375 21.35 -22.18 -25.93
N GLU A 376 22.50 -21.89 -25.29
CA GLU A 376 23.70 -22.66 -25.53
C GLU A 376 23.36 -24.10 -25.15
N GLU A 377 23.43 -24.98 -26.14
CA GLU A 377 23.18 -26.41 -25.99
C GLU A 377 24.26 -26.97 -25.06
N GLU A 378 23.91 -27.13 -23.78
CA GLU A 378 24.79 -27.70 -22.76
C GLU A 378 25.29 -29.06 -23.28
N PRO A 379 26.60 -29.21 -23.55
CA PRO A 379 27.10 -30.31 -24.36
C PRO A 379 26.77 -31.62 -23.64
N ALA A 380 25.95 -32.45 -24.30
CA ALA A 380 25.37 -33.63 -23.70
C ALA A 380 26.45 -34.48 -23.01
N ALA A 381 26.31 -34.67 -21.70
CA ALA A 381 27.23 -35.48 -20.93
C ALA A 381 27.33 -36.87 -21.58
N PRO A 382 28.55 -37.37 -21.89
CA PRO A 382 28.69 -38.58 -22.68
C PRO A 382 28.05 -39.76 -21.92
N GLU A 383 27.07 -40.41 -22.55
CA GLU A 383 26.47 -41.62 -22.00
C GLU A 383 27.54 -42.71 -21.94
N HIS A 384 27.96 -43.07 -20.72
CA HIS A 384 28.79 -44.24 -20.47
C HIS A 384 27.96 -45.52 -20.64
N GLY A 385 27.73 -45.90 -21.91
CA GLY A 385 27.32 -47.23 -22.29
C GLY A 385 28.51 -48.18 -22.39
N GLU A 386 28.26 -49.46 -22.09
CA GLU A 386 29.14 -50.62 -22.29
C GLU A 386 30.41 -50.66 -21.38
N LEU A 387 30.79 -51.79 -20.75
CA LEU A 387 30.31 -53.19 -20.81
C LEU A 387 30.04 -53.75 -19.41
#